data_AF-A0A3A8K3K8-F1
#
_entry.id   AF-A0A3A8K3K8-F1
#
_cell.length_a   1.000
_cell.length_b   1.000
_cell.length_c   1.000
_cell.angle_alpha   90.00
_cell.angle_beta   90.00
_cell.angle_gamma   90.00
#
_symmetry.space_group_name_H-M   'P 1'
#
loop_
_entity.id
_entity.type
_entity.pdbx_description
1 polymer ?
#
loop_
_entity_poly.entity_id
_entity_poly.type
_entity_poly.pdbx_seq_one_letter_code
_entity_poly.pdbx_strand_id
1 'polypeptide(L)'
;MAAVGDLHCRDDQHGRFRQLIKQVNASADMLLLCGDLTDRGMIEEGKVLAEELSALRVPCAAVLGNHDYEHGQVKDICSELSKVGVHILDGDHFIFEKVLGVAGVKGFGGGFGNATLQAFGEGQTKSFVQEAVTESLKLEAALSHLDTPKKVVIMHYAPIPDTLEGENIEIRPFLGTSRLSMPIDHYGAAYVFHGHAHHGAREGKTKSGIPVFNVAMPLLTKFTPEQRFVLLEV
;
A
#
# COMPACT_ATOMS: atom_id res chain seq x y z
N MET A 1 -6.57 13.48 4.25
CA MET A 1 -5.39 12.63 3.93
C MET A 1 -5.25 12.43 2.44
N ALA A 2 -4.01 12.31 1.95
CA ALA A 2 -3.68 11.94 0.58
C ALA A 2 -3.11 10.52 0.52
N ALA A 3 -3.46 9.72 -0.48
CA ALA A 3 -2.95 8.36 -0.67
C ALA A 3 -2.55 8.08 -2.13
N VAL A 4 -1.41 7.44 -2.33
CA VAL A 4 -0.87 7.05 -3.63
C VAL A 4 0.05 5.84 -3.49
N GLY A 5 0.10 4.95 -4.48
CA GLY A 5 1.05 3.85 -4.58
C GLY A 5 1.70 3.83 -5.96
N ASP A 6 2.63 2.90 -6.19
CA ASP A 6 3.19 2.62 -7.51
C ASP A 6 3.88 3.85 -8.10
N LEU A 7 4.70 4.50 -7.27
CA LEU A 7 5.49 5.67 -7.65
C LEU A 7 6.53 5.27 -8.70
N HIS A 8 7.12 4.07 -8.54
CA HIS A 8 8.19 3.55 -9.36
C HIS A 8 9.28 4.61 -9.55
N CYS A 9 9.85 5.07 -8.43
CA CYS A 9 10.95 6.03 -8.47
C CYS A 9 12.16 5.41 -9.15
N ARG A 10 12.78 6.18 -10.04
CA ARG A 10 14.02 5.82 -10.75
C ARG A 10 15.11 6.80 -10.38
N ASP A 11 16.34 6.31 -10.37
CA ASP A 11 17.54 7.08 -10.03
C ASP A 11 17.83 8.23 -11.01
N ASP A 12 17.32 8.15 -12.24
CA ASP A 12 17.44 9.19 -13.27
C ASP A 12 16.30 10.22 -13.27
N GLN A 13 15.34 10.15 -12.34
CA GLN A 13 14.12 10.97 -12.34
C GLN A 13 13.97 11.94 -11.17
N HIS A 14 15.04 12.65 -10.82
CA HIS A 14 14.97 13.75 -9.86
C HIS A 14 13.93 14.80 -10.29
N GLY A 15 13.16 15.30 -9.32
CA GLY A 15 12.12 16.30 -9.54
C GLY A 15 10.77 15.78 -9.99
N ARG A 16 10.62 14.48 -10.27
CA ARG A 16 9.38 13.87 -10.79
C ARG A 16 8.19 14.06 -9.84
N PHE A 17 8.41 14.10 -8.53
CA PHE A 17 7.35 14.12 -7.52
C PHE A 17 7.12 15.50 -6.89
N ARG A 18 7.92 16.52 -7.23
CA ARG A 18 7.76 17.91 -6.74
C ARG A 18 6.34 18.46 -6.83
N GLN A 19 5.65 18.26 -7.95
CA GLN A 19 4.28 18.74 -8.11
C GLN A 19 3.31 18.00 -7.18
N LEU A 20 3.43 16.68 -7.08
CA LEU A 20 2.63 15.86 -6.17
C LEU A 20 2.82 16.32 -4.72
N ILE A 21 4.07 16.48 -4.29
CA ILE A 21 4.40 16.90 -2.93
C ILE A 21 3.88 18.31 -2.64
N LYS A 22 3.97 19.23 -3.60
CA LYS A 22 3.40 20.57 -3.48
C LYS A 22 1.88 20.53 -3.30
N GLN A 23 1.18 19.68 -4.05
CA GLN A 23 -0.27 19.52 -3.94
C GLN A 23 -0.66 18.90 -2.60
N VAL A 24 0.00 17.81 -2.18
CA VAL A 24 -0.23 17.15 -0.89
C VAL A 24 -0.05 18.13 0.27
N ASN A 25 1.04 18.88 0.29
CA ASN A 25 1.30 19.91 1.31
C ASN A 25 0.23 21.02 1.37
N ALA A 26 -0.54 21.23 0.30
CA ALA A 26 -1.57 22.25 0.23
C ALA A 26 -2.97 21.72 0.57
N SER A 27 -3.20 20.41 0.50
CA SER A 27 -4.55 19.82 0.52
C SER A 27 -4.77 18.69 1.51
N ALA A 28 -3.73 18.19 2.19
CA ALA A 28 -3.84 17.04 3.09
C ALA A 28 -3.02 17.22 4.37
N ASP A 29 -3.47 16.61 5.46
CA ASP A 29 -2.75 16.62 6.75
C ASP A 29 -1.75 15.46 6.90
N MET A 30 -1.77 14.50 5.97
CA MET A 30 -0.91 13.31 5.95
C MET A 30 -0.86 12.71 4.55
N LEU A 31 0.28 12.09 4.22
CA LEU A 31 0.50 11.27 3.03
C LEU A 31 0.58 9.78 3.38
N LEU A 32 -0.09 8.94 2.58
CA LEU A 32 -0.05 7.50 2.65
C LEU A 32 0.55 6.93 1.36
N LEU A 33 1.61 6.12 1.47
CA LEU A 33 2.28 5.49 0.33
C LEU A 33 2.03 3.97 0.29
N CYS A 34 1.39 3.48 -0.78
CA CYS A 34 0.84 2.12 -0.87
C CYS A 34 1.71 1.16 -1.70
N GLY A 35 3.02 1.15 -1.43
CA GLY A 35 3.99 0.24 -2.05
C GLY A 35 4.47 0.66 -3.43
N ASP A 36 5.44 -0.10 -3.94
CA ASP A 36 6.19 0.15 -5.17
C ASP A 36 6.74 1.59 -5.20
N LEU A 37 7.48 1.89 -4.14
CA LEU A 37 8.10 3.20 -3.93
C LEU A 37 9.25 3.40 -4.94
N THR A 38 10.01 2.33 -5.17
CA THR A 38 11.12 2.23 -6.12
C THR A 38 10.72 1.42 -7.36
N ASP A 39 11.44 1.57 -8.46
CA ASP A 39 11.18 0.84 -9.71
C ASP A 39 11.76 -0.58 -9.68
N ARG A 40 12.92 -0.78 -9.06
CA ARG A 40 13.63 -2.07 -9.03
C ARG A 40 14.26 -2.39 -7.69
N GLY A 41 13.88 -1.71 -6.61
CA GLY A 41 14.37 -2.05 -5.27
C GLY A 41 15.85 -1.72 -5.07
N MET A 42 16.35 -0.69 -5.77
CA MET A 42 17.72 -0.20 -5.64
C MET A 42 17.81 0.94 -4.62
N ILE A 43 18.89 0.98 -3.84
CA ILE A 43 19.14 2.04 -2.85
C ILE A 43 19.20 3.44 -3.49
N GLU A 44 19.75 3.56 -4.70
CA GLU A 44 19.85 4.85 -5.39
C GLU A 44 18.46 5.41 -5.73
N GLU A 45 17.50 4.54 -6.11
CA GLU A 45 16.09 4.93 -6.30
C GLU A 45 15.47 5.39 -4.97
N GLY A 46 15.77 4.69 -3.87
CA GLY A 46 15.36 5.08 -2.52
C GLY A 46 15.91 6.44 -2.08
N LYS A 47 17.17 6.77 -2.42
CA LYS A 47 17.78 8.08 -2.13
C LYS A 47 17.12 9.20 -2.92
N VAL A 48 16.83 8.99 -4.21
CA VAL A 48 16.10 9.98 -5.02
C VAL A 48 14.71 10.23 -4.45
N LEU A 49 14.00 9.17 -4.06
CA LEU A 49 12.69 9.31 -3.44
C LEU A 49 12.78 10.05 -2.09
N ALA A 50 13.79 9.74 -1.27
CA ALA A 50 14.01 10.44 -0.01
C ALA A 50 14.31 11.94 -0.22
N GLU A 51 15.13 12.29 -1.22
CA GLU A 51 15.41 13.68 -1.61
C GLU A 51 14.11 14.41 -1.96
N GLU A 52 13.26 13.82 -2.78
CA GLU A 52 11.96 14.41 -3.15
C GLU A 52 11.07 14.58 -1.91
N LEU A 53 10.91 13.53 -1.10
CA LEU A 53 10.05 13.52 0.09
C LEU A 53 10.55 14.45 1.21
N SER A 54 11.82 14.88 1.19
CA SER A 54 12.34 15.86 2.14
C SER A 54 11.59 17.20 2.14
N ALA A 55 10.88 17.52 1.04
CA ALA A 55 10.05 18.72 0.93
C ALA A 55 8.62 18.53 1.47
N LEU A 56 8.25 17.33 1.91
CA LEU A 56 6.95 17.04 2.52
C LEU A 56 6.89 17.66 3.93
N ARG A 57 5.77 18.32 4.26
CA ARG A 57 5.59 19.03 5.53
C ARG A 57 4.57 18.36 6.45
N VAL A 58 3.98 17.27 5.97
CA VAL A 58 2.95 16.49 6.65
C VAL A 58 3.51 15.11 6.96
N PRO A 59 3.05 14.43 8.02
CA PRO A 59 3.47 13.07 8.31
C PRO A 59 3.23 12.13 7.13
N CYS A 60 4.11 11.15 6.99
CA CYS A 60 4.03 10.14 5.93
C CYS A 60 4.10 8.74 6.52
N ALA A 61 3.12 7.90 6.20
CA ALA A 61 3.16 6.47 6.46
C ALA A 61 3.24 5.73 5.13
N ALA A 62 4.03 4.67 5.06
CA ALA A 62 4.27 3.93 3.84
C ALA A 62 4.34 2.43 4.10
N VAL A 63 3.94 1.64 3.12
CA VAL A 63 4.29 0.22 3.02
C VAL A 63 5.15 0.02 1.78
N LEU A 64 5.87 -1.10 1.72
CA LEU A 64 6.60 -1.51 0.54
C LEU A 64 5.70 -2.32 -0.41
N GLY A 65 6.05 -2.31 -1.70
CA GLY A 65 5.47 -3.19 -2.71
C GLY A 65 6.48 -4.21 -3.22
N ASN A 66 6.13 -5.00 -4.23
CA ASN A 66 7.02 -6.06 -4.70
C ASN A 66 8.27 -5.53 -5.41
N HIS A 67 8.18 -4.39 -6.10
CA HIS A 67 9.34 -3.78 -6.76
C HIS A 67 10.42 -3.38 -5.76
N ASP A 68 10.03 -2.96 -4.56
CA ASP A 68 10.96 -2.58 -3.49
C ASP A 68 11.82 -3.76 -2.99
N TYR A 69 11.38 -5.00 -3.20
CA TYR A 69 12.10 -6.22 -2.81
C TYR A 69 13.01 -6.78 -3.91
N GLU A 70 12.88 -6.33 -5.15
CA GLU A 70 13.48 -6.97 -6.33
C GLU A 70 15.01 -7.13 -6.22
N HIS A 71 15.72 -6.09 -5.77
CA HIS A 71 17.19 -6.16 -5.60
C HIS A 71 17.65 -6.54 -4.19
N GLY A 72 16.74 -6.85 -3.27
CA GLY A 72 17.06 -7.25 -1.90
C GLY A 72 17.67 -6.14 -1.02
N GLN A 73 17.63 -4.87 -1.44
CA GLN A 73 18.17 -3.72 -0.68
C GLN A 73 17.12 -3.04 0.22
N VAL A 74 16.07 -3.78 0.60
CA VAL A 74 14.93 -3.31 1.38
C VAL A 74 15.34 -2.52 2.63
N LYS A 75 16.31 -3.04 3.40
CA LYS A 75 16.77 -2.39 4.64
C LYS A 75 17.37 -1.01 4.38
N ASP A 76 18.14 -0.88 3.31
CA ASP A 76 18.80 0.38 2.96
C ASP A 76 17.77 1.39 2.44
N ILE A 77 16.82 0.96 1.60
CA ILE A 77 15.70 1.79 1.13
C ILE A 77 14.89 2.32 2.31
N CYS A 78 14.48 1.44 3.23
CA CYS A 78 13.76 1.85 4.44
C CYS A 78 14.58 2.85 5.27
N SER A 79 15.89 2.61 5.41
CA SER A 79 16.77 3.52 6.15
C SER A 79 16.80 4.91 5.52
N GLU A 80 16.95 5.03 4.20
CA GLU A 80 16.95 6.32 3.51
C GLU A 80 15.62 7.06 3.66
N LEU A 81 14.49 6.36 3.50
CA LEU A 81 13.16 6.97 3.63
C LEU A 81 12.86 7.40 5.07
N SER A 82 13.28 6.62 6.07
CA SER A 82 13.10 6.97 7.48
C SER A 82 13.93 8.20 7.89
N LYS A 83 15.09 8.46 7.28
CA LYS A 83 15.88 9.69 7.54
C LYS A 83 15.11 10.97 7.22
N VAL A 84 14.17 10.92 6.28
CA VAL A 84 13.32 12.06 5.90
C VAL A 84 11.92 12.00 6.53
N GLY A 85 11.73 11.17 7.57
CA GLY A 85 10.52 11.13 8.37
C GLY A 85 9.39 10.25 7.83
N VAL A 86 9.68 9.35 6.88
CA VAL A 86 8.69 8.36 6.41
C VAL A 86 8.62 7.19 7.39
N HIS A 87 7.42 6.92 7.90
CA HIS A 87 7.13 5.76 8.75
C HIS A 87 6.82 4.54 7.88
N ILE A 88 7.79 3.64 7.72
CA ILE A 88 7.59 2.37 7.00
C ILE A 88 6.88 1.37 7.92
N LEU A 89 5.75 0.82 7.47
CA LEU A 89 4.93 -0.14 8.18
C LEU A 89 5.05 -1.52 7.53
N ASP A 90 5.37 -2.54 8.33
CA ASP A 90 5.36 -3.95 7.92
C ASP A 90 4.82 -4.80 9.07
N GLY A 91 3.49 -4.88 9.18
CA GLY A 91 2.83 -5.43 10.37
C GLY A 91 2.93 -4.50 11.56
N ASP A 92 3.02 -3.20 11.30
CA ASP A 92 3.09 -2.15 12.32
C ASP A 92 2.07 -1.04 12.03
N HIS A 93 2.06 -0.03 12.89
CA HIS A 93 1.08 1.04 12.90
C HIS A 93 1.71 2.40 13.19
N PHE A 94 1.00 3.45 12.75
CA PHE A 94 1.31 4.83 13.05
C PHE A 94 0.07 5.51 13.64
N ILE A 95 0.24 6.32 14.69
CA ILE A 95 -0.85 7.06 15.33
C ILE A 95 -0.68 8.54 15.06
N PHE A 96 -1.63 9.13 14.34
CA PHE A 96 -1.73 10.56 14.09
C PHE A 96 -2.66 11.22 15.11
N GLU A 97 -2.10 12.15 15.90
CA GLU A 97 -2.80 12.98 16.89
C GLU A 97 -3.68 12.21 17.89
N LYS A 98 -3.41 10.92 18.13
CA LYS A 98 -4.22 10.01 18.98
C LYS A 98 -5.66 9.79 18.48
N VAL A 99 -6.02 10.31 17.31
CA VAL A 99 -7.38 10.19 16.74
C VAL A 99 -7.41 9.14 15.63
N LEU A 100 -6.36 9.10 14.81
CA LEU A 100 -6.29 8.26 13.64
C LEU A 100 -5.14 7.25 13.76
N GLY A 101 -5.47 5.98 13.67
CA GLY A 101 -4.53 4.88 13.54
C GLY A 101 -4.38 4.47 12.08
N VAL A 102 -3.14 4.30 11.63
CA VAL A 102 -2.80 3.75 10.32
C VAL A 102 -2.14 2.40 10.56
N ALA A 103 -2.72 1.30 10.08
CA ALA A 103 -2.07 -0.02 10.09
C ALA A 103 -1.56 -0.35 8.68
N GLY A 104 -0.39 -0.97 8.57
CA GLY A 104 0.22 -1.25 7.27
C GLY A 104 0.89 -2.60 7.15
N VAL A 105 0.71 -3.25 6.01
CA VAL A 105 1.43 -4.45 5.56
C VAL A 105 1.72 -4.35 4.06
N LYS A 106 2.72 -5.06 3.55
CA LYS A 106 2.90 -5.18 2.09
C LYS A 106 1.68 -5.90 1.50
N GLY A 107 1.29 -7.03 2.11
CA GLY A 107 0.33 -7.96 1.54
C GLY A 107 0.99 -8.96 0.58
N PHE A 108 0.20 -9.86 -0.02
CA PHE A 108 0.71 -10.83 -0.99
C PHE A 108 -0.40 -11.37 -1.91
N GLY A 109 -0.01 -12.14 -2.93
CA GLY A 109 -0.93 -12.85 -3.82
C GLY A 109 -1.45 -14.16 -3.23
N GLY A 110 -2.55 -14.66 -3.79
CA GLY A 110 -3.15 -15.93 -3.40
C GLY A 110 -4.56 -16.17 -3.92
N GLY A 111 -5.17 -15.21 -4.62
CA GLY A 111 -6.52 -15.33 -5.14
C GLY A 111 -7.61 -15.05 -4.12
N PHE A 112 -8.85 -15.06 -4.60
CA PHE A 112 -10.01 -14.49 -3.89
C PHE A 112 -11.14 -15.51 -3.70
N GLY A 113 -11.87 -15.36 -2.60
CA GLY A 113 -13.05 -16.17 -2.30
C GLY A 113 -12.74 -17.66 -2.32
N ASN A 114 -13.62 -18.44 -2.96
CA ASN A 114 -13.48 -19.90 -3.07
C ASN A 114 -12.31 -20.33 -3.97
N ALA A 115 -11.75 -19.41 -4.78
CA ALA A 115 -10.58 -19.65 -5.62
C ALA A 115 -9.25 -19.32 -4.92
N THR A 116 -9.28 -18.94 -3.64
CA THR A 116 -8.05 -18.67 -2.87
C THR A 116 -7.22 -19.95 -2.76
N LEU A 117 -5.94 -19.86 -3.13
CA LEU A 117 -4.98 -20.96 -3.10
C LEU A 117 -4.84 -21.54 -1.67
N GLN A 118 -4.84 -22.87 -1.61
CA GLN A 118 -4.73 -23.64 -0.37
C GLN A 118 -3.31 -24.19 -0.21
N ALA A 119 -2.86 -24.33 1.03
CA ALA A 119 -1.54 -24.89 1.37
C ALA A 119 -1.53 -26.42 1.20
N PHE A 120 -1.67 -26.90 -0.03
CA PHE A 120 -1.75 -28.32 -0.37
C PHE A 120 -0.70 -28.70 -1.42
N GLY A 121 -0.24 -29.96 -1.38
CA GLY A 121 0.75 -30.47 -2.33
C GLY A 121 2.20 -30.11 -1.97
N GLU A 122 2.89 -29.49 -2.93
CA GLU A 122 4.32 -29.19 -2.92
C GLU A 122 4.72 -28.19 -1.84
N GLY A 123 6.01 -28.20 -1.49
CA GLY A 123 6.58 -27.26 -0.51
C GLY A 123 6.45 -25.80 -0.98
N GLN A 124 6.67 -25.54 -2.26
CA GLN A 124 6.63 -24.19 -2.86
C GLN A 124 5.23 -23.58 -2.77
N THR A 125 4.19 -24.37 -3.09
CA THR A 125 2.79 -23.96 -2.93
C THR A 125 2.48 -23.61 -1.48
N LYS A 126 2.94 -24.44 -0.53
CA LYS A 126 2.76 -24.18 0.91
C LYS A 126 3.49 -22.93 1.35
N SER A 127 4.73 -22.72 0.90
CA SER A 127 5.52 -21.52 1.19
C SER A 127 4.87 -20.26 0.63
N PHE A 128 4.35 -20.31 -0.60
CA PHE A 128 3.64 -19.19 -1.22
C PHE A 128 2.38 -18.83 -0.42
N VAL A 129 1.57 -19.82 -0.05
CA VAL A 129 0.37 -19.58 0.77
C VAL A 129 0.75 -19.08 2.17
N GLN A 130 1.85 -19.59 2.75
CA GLN A 130 2.32 -19.18 4.06
C GLN A 130 2.71 -17.70 4.08
N GLU A 131 3.33 -17.16 3.01
CA GLU A 131 3.62 -15.73 2.90
C GLU A 131 2.33 -14.88 2.99
N ALA A 132 1.28 -15.25 2.24
CA ALA A 132 -0.01 -14.56 2.30
C ALA A 132 -0.67 -14.64 3.68
N VAL A 133 -0.54 -15.78 4.36
CA VAL A 133 -1.04 -15.95 5.74
C VAL A 133 -0.26 -15.08 6.72
N THR A 134 1.07 -15.04 6.61
CA THR A 134 1.94 -14.21 7.45
C THR A 134 1.57 -12.73 7.33
N GLU A 135 1.37 -12.21 6.11
CA GLU A 135 0.96 -10.82 5.90
C GLU A 135 -0.42 -10.52 6.50
N SER A 136 -1.37 -11.46 6.43
CA SER A 136 -2.67 -11.31 7.09
C SER A 136 -2.55 -11.27 8.61
N LEU A 137 -1.70 -12.09 9.21
CA LEU A 137 -1.48 -12.13 10.66
C LEU A 137 -0.73 -10.89 11.16
N LYS A 138 0.22 -10.38 10.38
CA LYS A 138 0.89 -9.09 10.63
C LYS A 138 -0.13 -7.95 10.68
N LEU A 139 -1.07 -7.93 9.73
CA LEU A 139 -2.10 -6.90 9.68
C LEU A 139 -3.05 -6.99 10.88
N GLU A 140 -3.47 -8.19 11.25
CA GLU A 140 -4.24 -8.44 12.47
C GLU A 140 -3.52 -7.93 13.72
N ALA A 141 -2.23 -8.26 13.86
CA ALA A 141 -1.41 -7.76 14.95
C ALA A 141 -1.37 -6.23 14.98
N ALA A 142 -1.08 -5.56 13.86
CA ALA A 142 -1.05 -4.09 13.79
C ALA A 142 -2.40 -3.46 14.18
N LEU A 143 -3.51 -4.00 13.67
CA LEU A 143 -4.86 -3.49 13.95
C LEU A 143 -5.25 -3.68 15.42
N SER A 144 -4.85 -4.79 16.05
CA SER A 144 -5.14 -5.06 17.46
C SER A 144 -4.48 -4.08 18.44
N HIS A 145 -3.40 -3.41 18.03
CA HIS A 145 -2.70 -2.40 18.84
C HIS A 145 -3.31 -0.99 18.68
N LEU A 146 -4.27 -0.79 17.77
CA LEU A 146 -4.89 0.52 17.53
C LEU A 146 -6.13 0.71 18.41
N ASP A 147 -5.98 1.45 19.50
CA ASP A 147 -7.09 1.94 20.33
C ASP A 147 -7.63 3.32 19.88
N THR A 148 -7.37 3.69 18.62
CA THR A 148 -7.79 4.98 18.07
C THR A 148 -9.25 4.95 17.61
N PRO A 149 -9.98 6.08 17.73
CA PRO A 149 -11.36 6.21 17.27
C PRO A 149 -11.55 5.89 15.78
N LYS A 150 -10.59 6.29 14.94
CA LYS A 150 -10.59 6.02 13.50
C LYS A 150 -9.38 5.18 13.14
N LYS A 151 -9.57 4.28 12.18
CA LYS A 151 -8.54 3.39 11.66
C LYS A 151 -8.56 3.43 10.14
N VAL A 152 -7.40 3.51 9.53
CA VAL A 152 -7.21 3.26 8.10
C VAL A 152 -6.16 2.20 7.89
N VAL A 153 -6.29 1.46 6.80
CA VAL A 153 -5.33 0.41 6.43
C VAL A 153 -4.67 0.78 5.12
N ILE A 154 -3.35 0.64 5.05
CA ILE A 154 -2.59 0.76 3.82
C ILE A 154 -1.91 -0.58 3.50
N MET A 155 -1.92 -0.96 2.23
CA MET A 155 -1.20 -2.12 1.74
C MET A 155 -0.76 -1.93 0.30
N HIS A 156 0.03 -2.85 -0.24
CA HIS A 156 0.34 -2.84 -1.68
C HIS A 156 -0.61 -3.74 -2.46
N TYR A 157 -0.75 -5.00 -2.03
CA TYR A 157 -1.59 -5.99 -2.70
C TYR A 157 -3.09 -5.78 -2.45
N ALA A 158 -3.93 -6.16 -3.42
CA ALA A 158 -5.37 -5.94 -3.33
C ALA A 158 -6.03 -6.89 -2.31
N PRO A 159 -6.84 -6.38 -1.36
CA PRO A 159 -7.56 -7.21 -0.40
C PRO A 159 -8.88 -7.77 -0.97
N ILE A 160 -9.40 -7.18 -2.05
CA ILE A 160 -10.68 -7.54 -2.66
C ILE A 160 -10.55 -7.69 -4.19
N PRO A 161 -11.38 -8.53 -4.83
CA PRO A 161 -11.34 -8.69 -6.29
C PRO A 161 -11.95 -7.51 -7.06
N ASP A 162 -12.85 -6.74 -6.44
CA ASP A 162 -13.56 -5.62 -7.08
C ASP A 162 -12.59 -4.57 -7.63
N THR A 163 -11.53 -4.26 -6.89
CA THR A 163 -10.50 -3.30 -7.34
C THR A 163 -9.56 -3.85 -8.41
N LEU A 164 -9.72 -5.12 -8.80
CA LEU A 164 -9.03 -5.75 -9.92
C LEU A 164 -9.89 -5.84 -11.19
N GLU A 165 -11.12 -5.31 -11.18
CA GLU A 165 -11.92 -5.22 -12.41
C GLU A 165 -11.20 -4.35 -13.45
N GLY A 166 -10.93 -4.93 -14.62
CA GLY A 166 -10.12 -4.31 -15.68
C GLY A 166 -8.74 -4.96 -15.84
N GLU A 167 -8.22 -5.61 -14.79
CA GLU A 167 -7.03 -6.46 -14.91
C GLU A 167 -7.35 -7.75 -15.66
N ASN A 168 -6.32 -8.26 -16.34
CA ASN A 168 -6.33 -9.58 -16.96
C ASN A 168 -6.67 -10.64 -15.89
N ILE A 169 -7.66 -11.50 -16.17
CA ILE A 169 -8.21 -12.41 -15.16
C ILE A 169 -7.19 -13.47 -14.72
N GLU A 170 -6.30 -13.88 -15.63
CA GLU A 170 -5.28 -14.89 -15.40
C GLU A 170 -4.21 -14.42 -14.39
N ILE A 171 -4.00 -13.11 -14.24
CA ILE A 171 -3.01 -12.57 -13.28
C ILE A 171 -3.61 -12.17 -11.93
N ARG A 172 -4.93 -11.99 -11.82
CA ARG A 172 -5.58 -11.53 -10.57
C ARG A 172 -5.17 -12.31 -9.33
N PRO A 173 -4.97 -13.64 -9.36
CA PRO A 173 -4.50 -14.37 -8.18
C PRO A 173 -3.15 -13.90 -7.65
N PHE A 174 -2.28 -13.32 -8.48
CA PHE A 174 -0.99 -12.80 -8.08
C PHE A 174 -1.06 -11.35 -7.58
N LEU A 175 -2.15 -10.64 -7.89
CA LEU A 175 -2.33 -9.23 -7.52
C LEU A 175 -2.90 -9.02 -6.11
N GLY A 176 -3.34 -10.09 -5.44
CA GLY A 176 -3.87 -9.99 -4.10
C GLY A 176 -4.55 -11.25 -3.58
N THR A 177 -5.17 -11.11 -2.42
CA THR A 177 -5.89 -12.21 -1.78
C THR A 177 -6.96 -11.76 -0.79
N SER A 178 -8.08 -12.50 -0.73
CA SER A 178 -9.14 -12.25 0.26
C SER A 178 -8.76 -12.57 1.70
N ARG A 179 -7.56 -13.14 1.96
CA ARG A 179 -7.05 -13.28 3.33
C ARG A 179 -6.86 -11.91 3.99
N LEU A 180 -6.40 -10.92 3.21
CA LEU A 180 -6.13 -9.57 3.70
C LEU A 180 -7.41 -8.83 4.13
N SER A 181 -8.57 -9.13 3.53
CA SER A 181 -9.83 -8.48 3.91
C SER A 181 -10.39 -8.96 5.25
N MET A 182 -10.01 -10.17 5.70
CA MET A 182 -10.54 -10.75 6.95
C MET A 182 -10.23 -9.92 8.19
N PRO A 183 -8.96 -9.55 8.48
CA PRO A 183 -8.66 -8.71 9.64
C PRO A 183 -9.25 -7.29 9.49
N ILE A 184 -9.33 -6.75 8.28
CA ILE A 184 -9.95 -5.45 8.01
C ILE A 184 -11.42 -5.46 8.44
N ASP A 185 -12.18 -6.48 8.00
CA ASP A 185 -13.58 -6.64 8.34
C ASP A 185 -13.80 -6.89 9.83
N HIS A 186 -12.88 -7.60 10.50
CA HIS A 186 -12.96 -7.91 11.93
C HIS A 186 -12.74 -6.68 12.82
N TYR A 187 -11.69 -5.89 12.55
CA TYR A 187 -11.32 -4.74 13.39
C TYR A 187 -12.01 -3.43 13.01
N GLY A 188 -12.59 -3.36 11.80
CA GLY A 188 -13.30 -2.18 11.32
C GLY A 188 -12.37 -1.02 10.96
N ALA A 189 -12.03 -0.90 9.68
CA ALA A 189 -11.37 0.28 9.13
C ALA A 189 -12.41 1.25 8.54
N ALA A 190 -12.13 2.55 8.60
CA ALA A 190 -12.89 3.56 7.88
C ALA A 190 -12.64 3.47 6.38
N TYR A 191 -11.38 3.29 5.99
CA TYR A 191 -10.93 3.17 4.61
C TYR A 191 -9.72 2.24 4.50
N VAL A 192 -9.60 1.60 3.34
CA VAL A 192 -8.42 0.81 2.96
C VAL A 192 -7.84 1.38 1.67
N PHE A 193 -6.52 1.48 1.58
CA PHE A 193 -5.82 1.89 0.36
C PHE A 193 -4.85 0.79 -0.07
N HIS A 194 -4.83 0.50 -1.37
CA HIS A 194 -3.82 -0.39 -1.97
C HIS A 194 -3.31 0.11 -3.31
N GLY A 195 -2.18 -0.44 -3.78
CA GLY A 195 -1.59 -0.16 -5.09
C GLY A 195 -1.69 -1.36 -6.04
N HIS A 196 -0.62 -1.62 -6.79
CA HIS A 196 -0.32 -2.83 -7.57
C HIS A 196 -1.18 -3.05 -8.84
N ALA A 197 -2.48 -2.77 -8.80
CA ALA A 197 -3.40 -3.02 -9.91
C ALA A 197 -3.55 -1.79 -10.83
N HIS A 198 -2.64 -1.64 -11.79
CA HIS A 198 -2.52 -0.45 -12.67
C HIS A 198 -3.64 -0.32 -13.74
N HIS A 199 -4.39 -1.39 -13.96
CA HIS A 199 -5.52 -1.50 -14.89
C HIS A 199 -6.81 -1.91 -14.19
N GLY A 200 -6.79 -2.02 -12.85
CA GLY A 200 -7.96 -2.34 -12.04
C GLY A 200 -8.97 -1.20 -11.93
N ALA A 201 -9.94 -1.38 -11.03
CA ALA A 201 -10.93 -0.37 -10.71
C ALA A 201 -10.45 0.52 -9.55
N ARG A 202 -10.93 1.77 -9.52
CA ARG A 202 -10.51 2.77 -8.53
C ARG A 202 -10.99 2.49 -7.11
N GLU A 203 -12.14 1.86 -6.97
CA GLU A 203 -12.75 1.61 -5.68
C GLU A 203 -13.58 0.33 -5.71
N GLY A 204 -13.78 -0.24 -4.54
CA GLY A 204 -14.65 -1.37 -4.27
C GLY A 204 -14.98 -1.43 -2.79
N LYS A 205 -15.58 -2.53 -2.33
CA LYS A 205 -15.90 -2.70 -0.91
C LYS A 205 -15.57 -4.09 -0.42
N THR A 206 -15.16 -4.19 0.84
CA THR A 206 -15.11 -5.47 1.53
C THR A 206 -16.52 -6.04 1.73
N LYS A 207 -16.61 -7.29 2.20
CA LYS A 207 -17.91 -7.93 2.49
C LYS A 207 -18.69 -7.19 3.58
N SER A 208 -17.99 -6.61 4.56
CA SER A 208 -18.61 -5.78 5.60
C SER A 208 -18.91 -4.35 5.14
N GLY A 209 -18.66 -4.01 3.86
CA GLY A 209 -18.98 -2.71 3.28
C GLY A 209 -17.90 -1.64 3.48
N ILE A 210 -16.70 -2.02 3.95
CA ILE A 210 -15.59 -1.08 4.14
C ILE A 210 -15.07 -0.64 2.77
N PRO A 211 -15.00 0.68 2.47
CA PRO A 211 -14.48 1.16 1.21
C PRO A 211 -13.00 0.84 1.03
N VAL A 212 -12.64 0.33 -0.15
CA VAL A 212 -11.27 0.02 -0.56
C VAL A 212 -10.95 0.85 -1.79
N PHE A 213 -9.83 1.57 -1.78
CA PHE A 213 -9.38 2.42 -2.88
C PHE A 213 -8.08 1.88 -3.47
N ASN A 214 -8.07 1.73 -4.78
CA ASN A 214 -6.86 1.49 -5.55
C ASN A 214 -6.22 2.85 -5.89
N VAL A 215 -5.05 3.09 -5.32
CA VAL A 215 -4.32 4.35 -5.40
C VAL A 215 -3.05 4.24 -6.26
N ALA A 216 -2.95 3.18 -7.09
CA ALA A 216 -1.83 3.02 -8.02
C ALA A 216 -1.70 4.24 -8.94
N MET A 217 -0.54 4.91 -8.93
CA MET A 217 -0.32 6.12 -9.72
C MET A 217 -0.57 5.93 -11.22
N PRO A 218 -0.20 4.79 -11.86
CA PRO A 218 -0.53 4.54 -13.27
C PRO A 218 -2.05 4.51 -13.53
N LEU A 219 -2.83 3.96 -12.60
CA LEU A 219 -4.29 3.97 -12.67
C LEU A 219 -4.82 5.41 -12.51
N LEU A 220 -4.40 6.11 -11.45
CA LEU A 220 -4.84 7.47 -11.16
C LEU A 220 -4.50 8.44 -12.29
N THR A 221 -3.36 8.27 -12.96
CA THR A 221 -2.97 9.12 -14.10
C THR A 221 -3.96 9.03 -15.26
N LYS A 222 -4.64 7.90 -15.45
CA LYS A 222 -5.67 7.72 -16.50
C LYS A 222 -6.97 8.46 -16.17
N PHE A 223 -7.33 8.55 -14.88
CA PHE A 223 -8.63 9.07 -14.44
C PHE A 223 -8.59 10.48 -13.86
N THR A 224 -7.51 10.84 -13.18
CA THR A 224 -7.29 12.13 -12.52
C THR A 224 -5.85 12.62 -12.80
N PRO A 225 -5.50 12.92 -14.06
CA PRO A 225 -4.12 13.24 -14.46
C PRO A 225 -3.52 14.44 -13.71
N GLU A 226 -4.37 15.39 -13.31
CA GLU A 226 -4.02 16.60 -12.55
C GLU A 226 -3.85 16.37 -11.04
N GLN A 227 -4.34 15.25 -10.52
CA GLN A 227 -4.27 14.87 -9.12
C GLN A 227 -3.99 13.37 -9.01
N ARG A 228 -2.69 13.03 -8.96
CA ARG A 228 -2.20 11.64 -8.97
C ARG A 228 -2.18 11.01 -7.58
N PHE A 229 -3.15 11.37 -6.74
CA PHE A 229 -3.39 10.80 -5.42
C PHE A 229 -4.89 10.90 -5.09
N VAL A 230 -5.37 9.97 -4.27
CA VAL A 230 -6.73 10.03 -3.71
C VAL A 230 -6.72 10.95 -2.48
N LEU A 231 -7.70 11.84 -2.38
CA LEU A 231 -7.88 12.72 -1.24
C LEU A 231 -9.18 12.33 -0.50
N LEU A 232 -9.07 11.99 0.78
CA LEU A 232 -10.22 11.63 1.63
C LEU A 232 -10.17 12.32 2.98
N GLU A 233 -11.35 12.68 3.46
CA GLU A 233 -11.59 13.14 4.82
C GLU A 233 -12.01 11.92 5.66
N VAL A 234 -11.37 11.76 6.83
CA VAL A 234 -11.54 10.58 7.68
C VAL A 234 -12.08 10.98 9.01
#